data_AF-A0A2V3JDN2-F1
#
_entry.id   AF-A0A2V3JDN2-F1
#
_cell.length_a   1.000
_cell.length_b   1.000
_cell.length_c   1.000
_cell.angle_alpha   90.00
_cell.angle_beta   90.00
_cell.angle_gamma   90.00
#
_symmetry.space_group_name_H-M   'P 1'
#
loop_
_entity.id
_entity.type
_entity.pdbx_description
1 polymer ?
#
loop_
_entity_poly.entity_id
_entity_poly.type
_entity_poly.pdbx_seq_one_letter_code
_entity_poly.pdbx_strand_id
1 'polypeptide(L)'
;MVTNLYNSLFLLYLYMTRSRCTVCGKPASYRCKYCGDTLCREHLPPDKHWCVGYDRDMDWDRDRDRDYAHAKIKSLITNPFRIFSHNYSYLILFLILFSFLLQLLIPGYTQHLMLIPGLVIARPWTLVTHIFLHSVQRPDHVLINMLVLFFFAPVLERRVGSAKFLLIFFLSGIFGGIGYCIMTPSYPALGASGAICGVLGALAMLMPRMRVYFIIFPMEMWMMVILFALYDVFMIGAHDWVAHTAHLSGLLFGLIAGWMELQKELS
;
A
#
# COMPACT_ATOMS: atom_id res chain seq x y z
N MET A 1 17.02 -40.83 38.34
CA MET A 1 15.81 -40.03 38.66
C MET A 1 15.68 -38.74 37.83
N VAL A 2 16.75 -38.13 37.32
CA VAL A 2 16.70 -36.82 36.62
C VAL A 2 16.21 -36.88 35.16
N THR A 3 16.36 -38.01 34.47
CA THR A 3 15.96 -38.18 33.06
C THR A 3 14.44 -38.29 32.83
N ASN A 4 13.67 -38.69 33.84
CA ASN A 4 12.20 -38.82 33.72
C ASN A 4 11.46 -37.48 33.83
N LEU A 5 12.01 -36.47 34.52
CA LEU A 5 11.37 -35.16 34.63
C LEU A 5 11.48 -34.34 33.33
N TYR A 6 12.61 -34.41 32.62
CA TYR A 6 12.79 -33.69 31.35
C TYR A 6 11.87 -34.19 30.24
N ASN A 7 11.70 -35.50 30.09
CA ASN A 7 10.76 -36.06 29.13
C ASN A 7 9.31 -35.70 29.49
N SER A 8 8.97 -35.68 30.77
CA SER A 8 7.63 -35.32 31.24
C SER A 8 7.32 -33.84 31.01
N LEU A 9 8.28 -32.95 31.26
CA LEU A 9 8.15 -31.51 31.03
C LEU A 9 8.19 -31.14 29.54
N PHE A 10 8.98 -31.83 28.72
CA PHE A 10 9.00 -31.65 27.27
C PHE A 10 7.71 -32.17 26.61
N LEU A 11 7.17 -33.29 27.08
CA LEU A 11 5.85 -33.78 26.67
C LEU A 11 4.72 -32.87 27.16
N LEU A 12 4.80 -32.30 28.38
CA LEU A 12 3.86 -31.28 28.86
C LEU A 12 3.95 -29.98 28.04
N TYR A 13 5.15 -29.54 27.68
CA TYR A 13 5.37 -28.37 26.81
C TYR A 13 4.81 -28.60 25.40
N LEU A 14 5.00 -29.78 24.82
CA LEU A 14 4.37 -30.19 23.57
C LEU A 14 2.84 -30.37 23.70
N TYR A 15 2.34 -30.79 24.87
CA TYR A 15 0.91 -30.93 25.14
C TYR A 15 0.22 -29.56 25.33
N MET A 16 0.93 -28.58 25.91
CA MET A 16 0.46 -27.22 26.12
C MET A 16 0.55 -26.33 24.89
N THR A 17 1.38 -26.68 23.90
CA THR A 17 1.56 -25.89 22.65
C THR A 17 0.76 -26.42 21.46
N ARG A 18 0.07 -27.57 21.61
CA ARG A 18 -0.85 -28.05 20.58
C ARG A 18 -2.08 -27.15 20.57
N SER A 19 -2.25 -26.41 19.47
CA SER A 19 -3.51 -25.73 19.16
C SER A 19 -4.67 -26.72 19.31
N ARG A 20 -5.69 -26.35 20.09
CA ARG A 20 -6.91 -27.14 20.26
C ARG A 20 -7.92 -26.79 19.18
N CYS A 21 -8.79 -27.72 18.84
CA CYS A 21 -9.86 -27.48 17.91
C CYS A 21 -10.80 -26.42 18.50
N THR A 22 -11.07 -25.35 17.76
CA THR A 22 -11.97 -24.27 18.19
C THR A 22 -13.41 -24.74 18.37
N VAL A 23 -13.81 -25.81 17.66
CA VAL A 23 -15.17 -26.38 17.73
C VAL A 23 -15.34 -27.36 18.89
N CYS A 24 -14.41 -28.31 19.09
CA CYS A 24 -14.60 -29.41 20.05
C CYS A 24 -13.47 -29.62 21.06
N GLY A 25 -12.41 -28.79 21.05
CA GLY A 25 -11.33 -28.85 22.03
C GLY A 25 -10.35 -30.04 21.91
N LYS A 26 -10.59 -31.00 20.99
CA LYS A 26 -9.65 -32.06 20.61
C LYS A 26 -8.36 -31.46 20.01
N PRO A 27 -7.22 -32.18 20.00
CA PRO A 27 -6.01 -31.70 19.35
C PRO A 27 -6.25 -31.30 17.89
N ALA A 28 -5.89 -30.07 17.50
CA ALA A 28 -6.04 -29.60 16.13
C ALA A 28 -4.89 -30.13 15.25
N SER A 29 -5.24 -30.46 14.02
CA SER A 29 -4.31 -30.94 12.98
C SER A 29 -4.09 -29.92 11.87
N TYR A 30 -4.92 -28.88 11.79
CA TYR A 30 -4.90 -27.87 10.74
C TYR A 30 -5.21 -26.49 11.31
N ARG A 31 -4.59 -25.44 10.77
CA ARG A 31 -4.94 -24.03 11.02
C ARG A 31 -5.42 -23.42 9.71
N CYS A 32 -6.64 -22.90 9.70
CA CYS A 32 -7.22 -22.23 8.55
C CYS A 32 -6.43 -20.96 8.22
N LYS A 33 -6.07 -20.77 6.95
CA LYS A 33 -5.35 -19.58 6.47
C LYS A 33 -6.25 -18.35 6.32
N TYR A 34 -7.57 -18.55 6.26
CA TYR A 34 -8.55 -17.49 6.03
C TYR A 34 -9.08 -16.90 7.35
N CYS A 35 -9.69 -17.73 8.21
CA CYS A 35 -10.23 -17.29 9.50
C CYS A 35 -9.26 -17.44 10.69
N GLY A 36 -8.15 -18.19 10.55
CA GLY A 36 -7.18 -18.41 11.63
C GLY A 36 -7.53 -19.51 12.64
N ASP A 37 -8.73 -20.10 12.54
CA ASP A 37 -9.18 -21.18 13.42
C ASP A 37 -8.33 -22.45 13.30
N THR A 38 -8.25 -23.20 14.40
CA THR A 38 -7.55 -24.48 14.46
C THR A 38 -8.56 -25.62 14.54
N LEU A 39 -8.43 -26.63 13.69
CA LEU A 39 -9.43 -27.68 13.47
C LEU A 39 -8.84 -29.09 13.61
N CYS A 40 -9.62 -30.03 14.16
CA CYS A 40 -9.28 -31.45 14.18
C CYS A 40 -9.79 -32.17 12.93
N ARG A 41 -9.33 -33.41 12.69
CA ARG A 41 -9.71 -34.25 11.52
C ARG A 41 -11.21 -34.34 11.27
N GLU A 42 -12.03 -34.37 12.32
CA GLU A 42 -13.48 -34.49 12.22
C GLU A 42 -14.19 -33.19 11.81
N HIS A 43 -13.52 -32.03 11.96
CA HIS A 43 -14.03 -30.68 11.68
C HIS A 43 -13.24 -29.95 10.58
N LEU A 44 -12.44 -30.66 9.77
CA LEU A 44 -11.84 -30.06 8.58
C LEU A 44 -12.93 -29.63 7.58
N PRO A 45 -12.74 -28.52 6.84
CA PRO A 45 -13.63 -28.12 5.73
C PRO A 45 -13.68 -29.21 4.65
N PRO A 46 -14.79 -29.35 3.89
CA PRO A 46 -15.68 -28.27 3.40
C PRO A 46 -16.78 -27.76 4.34
N ASP A 47 -17.50 -28.64 5.05
CA ASP A 47 -18.89 -28.32 5.43
C ASP A 47 -19.11 -28.08 6.93
N LYS A 48 -18.10 -28.26 7.78
CA LYS A 48 -18.31 -28.40 9.23
C LYS A 48 -18.00 -27.16 10.08
N HIS A 49 -17.64 -26.04 9.46
CA HIS A 49 -17.58 -24.75 10.15
C HIS A 49 -17.81 -23.59 9.17
N TRP A 50 -18.26 -22.45 9.69
CA TRP A 50 -18.47 -21.23 8.92
C TRP A 50 -17.16 -20.44 8.86
N CYS A 51 -16.38 -20.60 7.79
CA CYS A 51 -15.20 -19.78 7.55
C CYS A 51 -15.57 -18.63 6.61
N VAL A 52 -15.27 -17.38 7.01
CA VAL A 52 -15.35 -16.23 6.11
C VAL A 52 -14.39 -16.48 4.94
N GLY A 53 -14.92 -16.66 3.73
CA GLY A 53 -14.17 -17.01 2.52
C GLY A 53 -14.32 -18.45 2.02
N TYR A 54 -15.08 -19.31 2.71
CA TYR A 54 -15.48 -20.64 2.21
C TYR A 54 -16.97 -20.64 1.88
N ASP A 55 -17.33 -20.14 0.70
CA ASP A 55 -18.71 -20.24 0.20
C ASP A 55 -19.01 -21.72 -0.12
N ARG A 56 -19.99 -22.30 0.59
CA ARG A 56 -20.50 -23.67 0.36
C ARG A 56 -21.15 -23.86 -1.01
N ASP A 57 -21.45 -22.78 -1.72
CA ASP A 57 -22.21 -22.80 -2.97
C ASP A 57 -21.35 -22.98 -4.23
N MET A 58 -20.05 -23.25 -4.08
CA MET A 58 -19.18 -23.66 -5.18
C MET A 58 -19.36 -25.15 -5.52
N ASP A 59 -20.59 -25.50 -5.91
CA ASP A 59 -20.76 -26.51 -6.94
C ASP A 59 -20.17 -25.90 -8.22
N TRP A 60 -19.07 -26.48 -8.72
CA TRP A 60 -18.24 -25.93 -9.81
C TRP A 60 -18.97 -26.04 -11.15
N ASP A 61 -20.01 -25.22 -11.31
CA ASP A 61 -20.86 -25.18 -12.48
C ASP A 61 -20.22 -24.32 -13.59
N ARG A 62 -19.67 -25.00 -14.60
CA ARG A 62 -19.02 -24.38 -15.77
C ARG A 62 -19.89 -23.37 -16.51
N ASP A 63 -21.21 -23.48 -16.39
CA ASP A 63 -22.13 -22.57 -17.08
C ASP A 63 -22.33 -21.27 -16.29
N ARG A 64 -22.26 -21.33 -14.95
CA ARG A 64 -22.22 -20.15 -14.07
C ARG A 64 -20.97 -19.29 -14.27
N ASP A 65 -19.81 -19.92 -14.47
CA ASP A 65 -18.56 -19.21 -14.79
C ASP A 65 -18.62 -18.53 -16.17
N ARG A 66 -19.26 -19.17 -17.15
CA ARG A 66 -19.49 -18.56 -18.46
C ARG A 66 -20.44 -17.37 -18.36
N ASP A 67 -21.51 -17.48 -17.59
CA ASP A 67 -22.47 -16.40 -17.40
C ASP A 67 -21.86 -15.24 -16.59
N TYR A 68 -21.04 -15.53 -15.58
CA TYR A 68 -20.31 -14.52 -14.83
C TYR A 68 -19.25 -13.81 -15.70
N ALA A 69 -18.51 -14.57 -16.52
CA ALA A 69 -17.56 -14.01 -17.47
C ALA A 69 -18.27 -13.14 -18.52
N HIS A 70 -19.38 -13.60 -19.09
CA HIS A 70 -20.19 -12.83 -20.03
C HIS A 70 -20.78 -11.57 -19.38
N ALA A 71 -21.31 -11.65 -18.16
CA ALA A 71 -21.84 -10.50 -17.43
C ALA A 71 -20.73 -9.50 -17.10
N LYS A 72 -19.54 -9.97 -16.72
CA LYS A 72 -18.37 -9.14 -16.46
C LYS A 72 -17.89 -8.45 -17.74
N ILE A 73 -17.72 -9.17 -18.84
CA ILE A 73 -17.35 -8.63 -20.16
C ILE A 73 -18.41 -7.64 -20.65
N LYS A 74 -19.69 -8.00 -20.60
CA LYS A 74 -20.81 -7.11 -20.97
C LYS A 74 -20.79 -5.85 -20.12
N SER A 75 -20.51 -5.97 -18.81
CA SER A 75 -20.38 -4.81 -17.92
C SER A 75 -19.18 -3.91 -18.26
N LEU A 76 -18.05 -4.49 -18.67
CA LEU A 76 -16.86 -3.78 -19.12
C LEU A 76 -17.09 -3.09 -20.48
N ILE A 77 -17.88 -3.69 -21.38
CA ILE A 77 -18.28 -3.09 -22.65
C ILE A 77 -19.24 -1.91 -22.40
N THR A 78 -20.20 -2.07 -21.48
CA THR A 78 -21.18 -1.01 -21.18
C THR A 78 -20.60 0.14 -20.36
N ASN A 79 -19.58 -0.14 -19.54
CA ASN A 79 -18.87 0.89 -18.78
C ASN A 79 -17.39 0.48 -18.62
N PRO A 80 -16.52 0.88 -19.56
CA PRO A 80 -15.11 0.52 -19.53
C PRO A 80 -14.39 1.08 -18.29
N PHE A 81 -14.89 2.16 -17.69
CA PHE A 81 -14.34 2.73 -16.46
C PHE A 81 -14.58 1.85 -15.22
N ARG A 82 -15.46 0.84 -15.30
CA ARG A 82 -15.68 -0.12 -14.20
C ARG A 82 -14.45 -0.97 -13.90
N ILE A 83 -13.48 -1.09 -14.83
CA ILE A 83 -12.19 -1.74 -14.55
C ILE A 83 -11.42 -1.05 -13.41
N PHE A 84 -11.63 0.27 -13.24
CA PHE A 84 -11.03 1.08 -12.19
C PHE A 84 -11.88 1.14 -10.92
N SER A 85 -13.12 0.64 -10.95
CA SER A 85 -13.93 0.57 -9.73
C SER A 85 -13.26 -0.38 -8.75
N HIS A 86 -12.82 0.15 -7.60
CA HIS A 86 -12.05 -0.54 -6.56
C HIS A 86 -10.60 -0.91 -6.95
N ASN A 87 -10.02 -0.22 -7.95
CA ASN A 87 -8.63 -0.39 -8.41
C ASN A 87 -7.95 0.96 -8.63
N TYR A 88 -8.12 1.91 -7.69
CA TYR A 88 -7.65 3.28 -7.88
C TYR A 88 -6.12 3.38 -7.84
N SER A 89 -5.44 2.47 -7.16
CA SER A 89 -3.98 2.35 -7.21
C SER A 89 -3.47 2.18 -8.65
N TYR A 90 -4.12 1.30 -9.42
CA TYR A 90 -3.76 1.06 -10.81
C TYR A 90 -4.21 2.20 -11.74
N LEU A 91 -5.32 2.87 -11.42
CA LEU A 91 -5.71 4.09 -12.12
C LEU A 91 -4.64 5.18 -11.95
N ILE A 92 -4.15 5.41 -10.74
CA ILE A 92 -3.08 6.39 -10.48
C ILE A 92 -1.81 6.03 -11.26
N LEU A 93 -1.39 4.76 -11.24
CA LEU A 93 -0.25 4.30 -12.04
C LEU A 93 -0.45 4.59 -13.53
N PHE A 94 -1.63 4.28 -14.07
CA PHE A 94 -1.97 4.59 -15.45
C PHE A 94 -1.91 6.10 -15.73
N LEU A 95 -2.49 6.93 -14.86
CA LEU A 95 -2.51 8.39 -15.04
C LEU A 95 -1.11 9.00 -15.00
N ILE A 96 -0.23 8.49 -14.13
CA ILE A 96 1.16 8.95 -14.05
C ILE A 96 1.90 8.56 -15.34
N LEU A 97 1.78 7.30 -15.78
CA LEU A 97 2.40 6.84 -17.01
C LEU A 97 1.87 7.60 -18.23
N PHE A 98 0.57 7.81 -18.31
CA PHE A 98 -0.07 8.58 -19.38
C PHE A 98 0.40 10.03 -19.39
N SER A 99 0.46 10.69 -18.24
CA SER A 99 0.99 12.03 -18.10
C SER A 99 2.47 12.11 -18.52
N PHE A 100 3.28 11.11 -18.16
CA PHE A 100 4.67 11.02 -18.62
C PHE A 100 4.77 10.89 -20.14
N LEU A 101 3.89 10.13 -20.80
CA LEU A 101 3.82 10.08 -22.27
C LEU A 101 3.45 11.45 -22.86
N LEU A 102 2.50 12.17 -22.25
CA LEU A 102 2.17 13.53 -22.70
C LEU A 102 3.34 14.50 -22.56
N GLN A 103 4.19 14.36 -21.53
CA GLN A 103 5.43 15.14 -21.41
C GLN A 103 6.40 14.93 -22.58
N LEU A 104 6.40 13.74 -23.19
CA LEU A 104 7.25 13.43 -24.33
C LEU A 104 6.69 13.99 -25.65
N LEU A 105 5.36 14.08 -25.75
CA LEU A 105 4.68 14.42 -27.00
C LEU A 105 4.33 15.90 -27.13
N ILE A 106 4.09 16.60 -26.01
CA ILE A 106 3.56 17.96 -25.99
C ILE A 106 4.62 18.92 -25.40
N PRO A 107 5.26 19.76 -26.23
CA PRO A 107 6.15 20.82 -25.74
C PRO A 107 5.42 21.75 -24.78
N GLY A 108 6.04 22.10 -23.65
CA GLY A 108 5.44 23.00 -22.65
C GLY A 108 4.57 22.31 -21.59
N TYR A 109 4.17 21.05 -21.79
CA TYR A 109 3.26 20.34 -20.87
C TYR A 109 3.80 20.31 -19.43
N THR A 110 5.07 19.97 -19.24
CA THR A 110 5.72 19.96 -17.92
C THR A 110 5.73 21.35 -17.28
N GLN A 111 6.08 22.39 -18.04
CA GLN A 111 6.25 23.75 -17.53
C GLN A 111 4.93 24.35 -17.01
N HIS A 112 3.80 23.95 -17.60
CA HIS A 112 2.45 24.38 -17.19
C HIS A 112 1.87 23.59 -16.00
N LEU A 113 2.47 22.46 -15.63
CA LEU A 113 1.92 21.57 -14.60
C LEU A 113 2.89 21.29 -13.44
N MET A 114 4.18 21.60 -13.58
CA MET A 114 5.18 21.42 -12.51
C MET A 114 4.98 22.43 -11.39
N LEU A 115 5.36 22.03 -10.18
CA LEU A 115 5.29 22.88 -9.00
C LEU A 115 6.47 23.85 -9.03
N ILE A 116 6.17 25.15 -9.08
CA ILE A 116 7.15 26.22 -8.95
C ILE A 116 6.77 27.00 -7.69
N PRO A 117 7.55 26.95 -6.61
CA PRO A 117 7.16 27.55 -5.33
C PRO A 117 6.77 29.03 -5.45
N GLY A 118 7.54 29.82 -6.19
CA GLY A 118 7.25 31.23 -6.43
C GLY A 118 5.95 31.52 -7.19
N LEU A 119 5.37 30.52 -7.87
CA LEU A 119 4.10 30.66 -8.62
C LEU A 119 2.94 29.91 -7.97
N VAL A 120 3.13 29.26 -6.83
CA VAL A 120 2.12 28.37 -6.25
C VAL A 120 0.80 29.09 -5.95
N ILE A 121 0.87 30.36 -5.54
CA ILE A 121 -0.31 31.20 -5.28
C ILE A 121 -1.07 31.52 -6.58
N ALA A 122 -0.34 31.80 -7.66
CA ALA A 122 -0.94 32.08 -8.97
C ALA A 122 -1.40 30.80 -9.71
N ARG A 123 -0.79 29.66 -9.39
CA ARG A 123 -1.01 28.35 -10.04
C ARG A 123 -1.28 27.26 -9.00
N PRO A 124 -2.36 27.38 -8.20
CA PRO A 124 -2.60 26.48 -7.05
C PRO A 124 -2.83 25.02 -7.45
N TRP A 125 -3.31 24.76 -8.67
CA TRP A 125 -3.45 23.40 -9.21
C TRP A 125 -2.12 22.64 -9.27
N THR A 126 -0.98 23.34 -9.31
CA THR A 126 0.35 22.72 -9.34
C THR A 126 0.68 21.92 -8.08
N LEU A 127 0.00 22.18 -6.95
CA LEU A 127 0.08 21.34 -5.75
C LEU A 127 -0.45 19.93 -5.97
N VAL A 128 -1.27 19.70 -7.00
CA VAL A 128 -1.78 18.37 -7.36
C VAL A 128 -1.13 17.89 -8.65
N THR A 129 -1.03 18.73 -9.67
CA THR A 129 -0.59 18.27 -11.00
C THR A 129 0.87 17.82 -11.04
N HIS A 130 1.73 18.35 -10.16
CA HIS A 130 3.14 17.93 -10.08
C HIS A 130 3.33 16.45 -9.71
N ILE A 131 2.35 15.84 -9.03
CA ILE A 131 2.35 14.43 -8.63
C ILE A 131 2.44 13.52 -9.87
N PHE A 132 1.85 13.95 -10.98
CA PHE A 132 1.76 13.18 -12.23
C PHE A 132 2.90 13.45 -13.20
N LEU A 133 3.86 14.28 -12.83
CA LEU A 133 4.98 14.65 -13.69
C LEU A 133 6.27 14.00 -13.23
N HIS A 134 7.10 13.57 -14.16
CA HIS A 134 8.42 13.01 -13.87
C HIS A 134 9.50 13.59 -14.78
N SER A 135 10.76 13.52 -14.35
CA SER A 135 11.87 14.06 -15.14
C SER A 135 12.05 13.23 -16.41
N VAL A 136 11.99 13.86 -17.58
CA VAL A 136 12.21 13.20 -18.87
C VAL A 136 13.69 12.85 -19.05
N GLN A 137 14.59 13.67 -18.48
CA GLN A 137 16.04 13.46 -18.51
C GLN A 137 16.49 12.30 -17.62
N ARG A 138 15.69 11.95 -16.60
CA ARG A 138 15.97 10.90 -15.62
C ARG A 138 14.79 9.94 -15.47
N PRO A 139 14.57 9.06 -16.46
CA PRO A 139 13.43 8.13 -16.44
C PRO A 139 13.51 7.09 -15.32
N ASP A 140 14.68 6.91 -14.68
CA ASP A 140 14.82 6.14 -13.44
C ASP A 140 13.87 6.66 -12.34
N HIS A 141 13.61 7.97 -12.29
CA HIS A 141 12.72 8.57 -11.30
C HIS A 141 11.26 8.11 -11.49
N VAL A 142 10.75 8.04 -12.72
CA VAL A 142 9.39 7.51 -12.95
C VAL A 142 9.34 6.01 -12.70
N LEU A 143 10.36 5.27 -13.14
CA LEU A 143 10.42 3.81 -12.97
C LEU A 143 10.36 3.39 -11.50
N ILE A 144 11.18 4.01 -10.65
CA ILE A 144 11.23 3.71 -9.21
C ILE A 144 9.89 4.05 -8.55
N ASN A 145 9.32 5.22 -8.86
CA ASN A 145 8.02 5.61 -8.31
C ASN A 145 6.89 4.65 -8.72
N MET A 146 6.88 4.21 -9.98
CA MET A 146 5.91 3.22 -10.46
C MET A 146 6.08 1.88 -9.77
N LEU A 147 7.32 1.43 -9.57
CA LEU A 147 7.61 0.18 -8.88
C LEU A 147 7.10 0.21 -7.43
N VAL A 148 7.41 1.29 -6.69
CA VAL A 148 6.95 1.45 -5.31
C VAL A 148 5.42 1.55 -5.25
N LEU A 149 4.79 2.35 -6.11
CA LEU A 149 3.32 2.42 -6.15
C LEU A 149 2.68 1.07 -6.47
N PHE A 150 3.22 0.34 -7.45
CA PHE A 150 2.70 -0.96 -7.85
C PHE A 150 2.65 -1.95 -6.69
N PHE A 151 3.67 -1.99 -5.84
CA PHE A 151 3.69 -2.90 -4.69
C PHE A 151 2.89 -2.38 -3.48
N PHE A 152 3.00 -1.10 -3.16
CA PHE A 152 2.52 -0.58 -1.87
C PHE A 152 1.12 0.06 -1.94
N ALA A 153 0.77 0.73 -3.04
CA ALA A 153 -0.53 1.39 -3.14
C ALA A 153 -1.71 0.39 -3.06
N PRO A 154 -1.71 -0.76 -3.78
CA PRO A 154 -2.80 -1.73 -3.65
C PRO A 154 -2.90 -2.34 -2.25
N VAL A 155 -1.79 -2.46 -1.53
CA VAL A 155 -1.79 -2.98 -0.14
C VAL A 155 -2.51 -1.99 0.76
N LEU A 156 -2.18 -0.69 0.67
CA LEU A 156 -2.86 0.34 1.45
C LEU A 156 -4.33 0.46 1.04
N GLU A 157 -4.64 0.48 -0.26
CA GLU A 157 -6.00 0.56 -0.77
C GLU A 157 -6.90 -0.56 -0.22
N ARG A 158 -6.41 -1.81 -0.20
CA ARG A 158 -7.17 -2.91 0.42
C ARG A 158 -7.29 -2.77 1.94
N ARG A 159 -6.31 -2.16 2.60
CA ARG A 159 -6.26 -2.02 4.06
C ARG A 159 -7.22 -0.94 4.59
N VAL A 160 -7.38 0.17 3.86
CA VAL A 160 -8.19 1.32 4.31
C VAL A 160 -9.44 1.58 3.44
N GLY A 161 -9.54 0.92 2.29
CA GLY A 161 -10.58 1.15 1.29
C GLY A 161 -10.23 2.28 0.31
N SER A 162 -10.80 2.22 -0.90
CA SER A 162 -10.45 3.09 -2.02
C SER A 162 -10.59 4.59 -1.74
N ALA A 163 -11.68 5.03 -1.11
CA ALA A 163 -11.92 6.45 -0.84
C ALA A 163 -10.84 7.04 0.10
N LYS A 164 -10.51 6.32 1.17
CA LYS A 164 -9.48 6.76 2.13
C LYS A 164 -8.09 6.69 1.52
N PHE A 165 -7.79 5.67 0.71
CA PHE A 165 -6.54 5.58 -0.01
C PHE A 165 -6.31 6.78 -0.92
N LEU A 166 -7.32 7.18 -1.71
CA LEU A 166 -7.24 8.37 -2.56
C LEU A 166 -6.97 9.63 -1.72
N LEU A 167 -7.68 9.81 -0.60
CA LEU A 167 -7.44 10.94 0.31
C LEU A 167 -6.02 10.94 0.86
N ILE A 168 -5.53 9.80 1.35
CA ILE A 168 -4.16 9.69 1.88
C ILE A 168 -3.14 10.01 0.78
N PHE A 169 -3.27 9.40 -0.40
CA PHE A 169 -2.36 9.61 -1.51
C PHE A 169 -2.29 11.09 -1.94
N PHE A 170 -3.43 11.69 -2.26
CA PHE A 170 -3.46 13.07 -2.75
C PHE A 170 -3.09 14.09 -1.69
N LEU A 171 -3.58 13.93 -0.45
CA LEU A 171 -3.22 14.86 0.62
C LEU A 171 -1.73 14.74 0.96
N SER A 172 -1.14 13.54 1.02
CA SER A 172 0.31 13.40 1.19
C SER A 172 1.10 14.08 0.06
N GLY A 173 0.63 13.98 -1.19
CA GLY A 173 1.24 14.71 -2.31
C GLY A 173 1.15 16.23 -2.15
N ILE A 174 -0.01 16.74 -1.74
CA ILE A 174 -0.23 18.18 -1.49
C ILE A 174 0.62 18.68 -0.32
N PHE A 175 0.61 17.98 0.82
CA PHE A 175 1.44 18.32 1.98
C PHE A 175 2.94 18.20 1.65
N GLY A 176 3.32 17.23 0.83
CA GLY A 176 4.65 17.13 0.22
C GLY A 176 5.02 18.38 -0.56
N GLY A 177 4.16 18.80 -1.49
CA GLY A 177 4.35 20.02 -2.28
C GLY A 177 4.41 21.29 -1.42
N ILE A 178 3.55 21.41 -0.42
CA ILE A 178 3.55 22.56 0.51
C ILE A 178 4.85 22.60 1.31
N GLY A 179 5.26 21.48 1.90
CA GLY A 179 6.52 21.40 2.65
C GLY A 179 7.73 21.74 1.79
N TYR A 180 7.74 21.29 0.54
CA TYR A 180 8.75 21.66 -0.44
C TYR A 180 8.76 23.16 -0.74
N CYS A 181 7.60 23.76 -0.99
CA CYS A 181 7.49 25.20 -1.26
C CYS A 181 8.03 26.06 -0.11
N ILE A 182 7.80 25.63 1.13
CA ILE A 182 8.25 26.36 2.33
C ILE A 182 9.77 26.22 2.50
N MET A 183 10.32 25.01 2.32
CA MET A 183 11.72 24.72 2.66
C MET A 183 12.69 24.87 1.48
N THR A 184 12.20 24.83 0.24
CA THR A 184 13.01 24.85 -0.98
C THR A 184 12.37 25.75 -2.05
N PRO A 185 12.25 27.07 -1.81
CA PRO A 185 11.45 27.96 -2.65
C PRO A 185 12.07 28.27 -4.02
N SER A 186 13.35 27.95 -4.23
CA SER A 186 14.13 28.42 -5.39
C SER A 186 14.05 27.50 -6.61
N TYR A 187 13.65 26.24 -6.44
CA TYR A 187 13.70 25.24 -7.50
C TYR A 187 12.32 24.64 -7.78
N PRO A 188 12.02 24.27 -9.03
CA PRO A 188 10.79 23.56 -9.34
C PRO A 188 10.85 22.11 -8.85
N ALA A 189 9.68 21.54 -8.52
CA ALA A 189 9.51 20.14 -8.16
C ALA A 189 8.45 19.45 -9.02
N LEU A 190 8.67 18.16 -9.23
CA LEU A 190 7.75 17.24 -9.90
C LEU A 190 8.04 15.82 -9.42
N GLY A 191 6.99 14.99 -9.35
CA GLY A 191 7.09 13.59 -8.96
C GLY A 191 6.04 13.18 -7.93
N ALA A 192 5.60 11.93 -8.05
CA ALA A 192 4.67 11.31 -7.09
C ALA A 192 5.30 10.98 -5.73
N SER A 193 6.61 11.18 -5.55
CA SER A 193 7.37 10.66 -4.42
C SER A 193 6.87 11.15 -3.06
N GLY A 194 6.38 12.39 -2.93
CA GLY A 194 5.76 12.87 -1.68
C GLY A 194 4.47 12.10 -1.32
N ALA A 195 3.62 11.84 -2.31
CA ALA A 195 2.41 11.04 -2.14
C ALA A 195 2.76 9.57 -1.80
N ILE A 196 3.79 9.02 -2.44
CA ILE A 196 4.31 7.68 -2.17
C ILE A 196 4.82 7.57 -0.73
N CYS A 197 5.60 8.55 -0.26
CA CYS A 197 6.07 8.58 1.12
C CYS A 197 4.91 8.57 2.11
N GLY A 198 3.81 9.25 1.76
CA GLY A 198 2.54 9.15 2.47
C GLY A 198 1.96 7.75 2.57
N VAL A 199 1.90 7.05 1.44
CA VAL A 199 1.45 5.64 1.38
C VAL A 199 2.33 4.76 2.28
N LEU A 200 3.65 4.93 2.22
CA LEU A 200 4.60 4.18 3.04
C LEU A 200 4.45 4.51 4.53
N GLY A 201 4.27 5.78 4.89
CA GLY A 201 4.03 6.21 6.27
C GLY A 201 2.75 5.61 6.84
N ALA A 202 1.65 5.66 6.09
CA ALA A 202 0.38 5.07 6.52
C ALA A 202 0.51 3.54 6.72
N LEU A 203 1.19 2.85 5.81
CA LEU A 203 1.47 1.42 5.94
C LEU A 203 2.38 1.08 7.11
N ALA A 204 3.38 1.90 7.42
CA ALA A 204 4.23 1.68 8.60
C ALA A 204 3.44 1.78 9.91
N MET A 205 2.39 2.62 9.99
CA MET A 205 1.53 2.67 11.16
C MET A 205 0.51 1.53 11.21
N LEU A 206 -0.13 1.21 10.09
CA LEU A 206 -1.20 0.21 10.03
C LEU A 206 -0.69 -1.24 9.98
N MET A 207 0.51 -1.44 9.44
CA MET A 207 1.11 -2.75 9.17
C MET A 207 2.63 -2.74 9.49
N PRO A 208 3.05 -2.36 10.71
CA PRO A 208 4.47 -2.13 11.04
C PRO A 208 5.36 -3.35 10.81
N ARG A 209 4.86 -4.56 11.13
CA ARG A 209 5.60 -5.82 10.99
C ARG A 209 5.46 -6.47 9.62
N MET A 210 4.86 -5.79 8.65
CA MET A 210 4.83 -6.28 7.26
C MET A 210 6.27 -6.38 6.76
N ARG A 211 6.67 -7.59 6.32
CA ARG A 211 8.01 -7.81 5.76
C ARG A 211 8.06 -7.28 4.34
N VAL A 212 9.04 -6.44 4.09
CA VAL A 212 9.32 -5.80 2.80
C VAL A 212 10.76 -6.08 2.41
N TYR A 213 11.01 -6.17 1.11
CA TYR A 213 12.36 -6.28 0.59
C TYR A 213 12.83 -4.91 0.13
N PHE A 214 13.78 -4.33 0.86
CA PHE A 214 14.50 -3.16 0.38
C PHE A 214 15.69 -3.62 -0.45
N ILE A 215 15.55 -3.53 -1.78
CA ILE A 215 16.47 -4.09 -2.78
C ILE A 215 16.58 -5.62 -2.66
N ILE A 216 17.37 -6.13 -1.72
CA ILE A 216 17.53 -7.57 -1.44
C ILE A 216 17.42 -7.90 0.05
N PHE A 217 17.39 -6.89 0.93
CA PHE A 217 17.38 -7.09 2.37
C PHE A 217 15.94 -7.13 2.89
N PRO A 218 15.50 -8.25 3.49
CA PRO A 218 14.20 -8.30 4.13
C PRO A 218 14.25 -7.51 5.44
N MET A 219 13.30 -6.60 5.62
CA MET A 219 13.11 -5.86 6.86
C MET A 219 11.62 -5.58 7.12
N GLU A 220 11.31 -5.11 8.32
CA GLU A 220 9.95 -4.71 8.67
C GLU A 220 9.65 -3.31 8.15
N MET A 221 8.38 -3.05 7.80
CA MET A 221 7.92 -1.78 7.23
C MET A 221 8.31 -0.56 8.07
N TRP A 222 8.20 -0.68 9.41
CA TRP A 222 8.59 0.42 10.30
C TRP A 222 10.09 0.75 10.21
N MET A 223 10.95 -0.28 10.08
CA MET A 223 12.40 -0.09 9.95
C MET A 223 12.74 0.64 8.66
N MET A 224 12.14 0.19 7.55
CA MET A 224 12.34 0.80 6.23
C MET A 224 11.98 2.29 6.26
N VAL A 225 10.82 2.63 6.84
CA VAL A 225 10.35 4.02 6.92
C VAL A 225 11.26 4.87 7.81
N ILE A 226 11.71 4.37 8.97
CA ILE A 226 12.65 5.12 9.81
C ILE A 226 13.97 5.37 9.09
N LEU A 227 14.54 4.34 8.46
CA LEU A 227 15.80 4.48 7.72
C LEU A 227 15.67 5.48 6.56
N PHE A 228 14.58 5.41 5.82
CA PHE A 228 14.27 6.35 4.74
C PHE A 228 14.11 7.79 5.27
N ALA A 229 13.37 7.98 6.36
CA ALA A 229 13.18 9.30 6.97
C ALA A 229 14.51 9.89 7.49
N LEU A 230 15.36 9.07 8.12
CA LEU A 230 16.68 9.50 8.59
C LEU A 230 17.59 9.89 7.42
N TYR A 231 17.56 9.12 6.33
CA TYR A 231 18.28 9.46 5.10
C TYR A 231 17.82 10.80 4.53
N ASP A 232 16.51 11.02 4.39
CA ASP A 232 15.99 12.28 3.85
C ASP A 232 16.32 13.47 4.73
N VAL A 233 16.23 13.34 6.07
CA VAL A 233 16.62 14.40 7.01
C VAL A 233 18.10 14.74 6.85
N PHE A 234 18.96 13.73 6.73
CA PHE A 234 20.40 13.94 6.54
C PHE A 234 20.73 14.62 5.20
N MET A 235 19.94 14.36 4.17
CA MET A 235 20.15 14.88 2.81
C MET A 235 19.41 16.20 2.53
N ILE A 236 18.74 16.81 3.51
CA ILE A 236 18.13 18.14 3.32
C ILE A 236 19.19 19.14 2.86
N GLY A 237 18.94 19.78 1.71
CA GLY A 237 19.87 20.75 1.11
C GLY A 237 20.94 20.14 0.20
N ALA A 238 20.94 18.81 0.02
CA ALA A 238 21.79 18.18 -0.98
C ALA A 238 21.43 18.64 -2.41
N HIS A 239 22.43 18.74 -3.28
CA HIS A 239 22.28 19.10 -4.69
C HIS A 239 22.15 17.86 -5.58
N ASP A 240 21.32 16.89 -5.18
CA ASP A 240 21.19 15.57 -5.81
C ASP A 240 19.90 15.39 -6.63
N TRP A 241 19.14 16.48 -6.82
CA TRP A 241 17.86 16.52 -7.53
C TRP A 241 16.72 15.77 -6.84
N VAL A 242 16.84 15.51 -5.53
CA VAL A 242 15.81 14.85 -4.73
C VAL A 242 15.09 15.86 -3.83
N ALA A 243 13.77 15.82 -3.84
CA ALA A 243 12.92 16.69 -3.04
C ALA A 243 12.70 16.14 -1.62
N HIS A 244 13.78 16.02 -0.83
CA HIS A 244 13.74 15.41 0.51
C HIS A 244 12.69 16.03 1.45
N THR A 245 12.52 17.35 1.39
CA THR A 245 11.51 18.06 2.21
C THR A 245 10.08 17.71 1.79
N ALA A 246 9.86 17.40 0.51
CA ALA A 246 8.58 16.90 0.01
C ALA A 246 8.30 15.48 0.53
N HIS A 247 9.32 14.63 0.53
CA HIS A 247 9.25 13.25 1.02
C HIS A 247 8.89 13.22 2.49
N LEU A 248 9.61 13.97 3.33
CA LEU A 248 9.37 14.07 4.77
C LEU A 248 7.98 14.62 5.10
N SER A 249 7.54 15.66 4.41
CA SER A 249 6.22 16.28 4.65
C SER A 249 5.07 15.34 4.26
N GLY A 250 5.21 14.65 3.11
CA GLY A 250 4.24 13.63 2.69
C GLY A 250 4.22 12.42 3.61
N LEU A 251 5.40 11.97 4.06
CA LEU A 251 5.58 10.89 5.03
C LEU A 251 4.89 11.21 6.36
N LEU A 252 5.13 12.41 6.90
CA LEU A 252 4.53 12.87 8.15
C LEU A 252 3.00 12.85 8.07
N PHE A 253 2.43 13.37 6.98
CA PHE A 253 0.98 13.30 6.77
C PHE A 253 0.49 11.84 6.73
N GLY A 254 1.20 10.97 6.02
CA GLY A 254 0.88 9.54 5.94
C GLY A 254 0.89 8.84 7.29
N LEU A 255 1.90 9.10 8.12
CA LEU A 255 1.98 8.58 9.50
C LEU A 255 0.79 9.03 10.34
N ILE A 256 0.43 10.31 10.28
CA ILE A 256 -0.73 10.86 11.00
C ILE A 256 -2.02 10.21 10.51
N ALA A 257 -2.23 10.11 9.20
CA ALA A 257 -3.43 9.49 8.63
C ALA A 257 -3.53 8.00 9.00
N GLY A 258 -2.41 7.26 8.94
CA GLY A 258 -2.36 5.87 9.38
C GLY A 258 -2.67 5.70 10.86
N TRP A 259 -2.13 6.58 11.72
CA TRP A 259 -2.46 6.61 13.14
C TRP A 259 -3.96 6.86 13.37
N MET A 260 -4.56 7.82 12.69
CA MET A 260 -6.00 8.12 12.81
C MET A 260 -6.88 6.94 12.43
N GLU A 261 -6.49 6.17 11.41
CA GLU A 261 -7.21 4.95 11.03
C GLU A 261 -7.01 3.83 12.05
N LEU A 262 -5.81 3.69 12.63
CA LEU A 262 -5.54 2.73 13.69
C LEU A 262 -6.39 3.00 14.95
N GLN A 263 -6.57 4.26 15.34
CA GLN A 263 -7.37 4.61 16.51
C GLN A 263 -8.83 4.16 16.39
N LYS A 264 -9.40 4.21 15.18
CA LYS A 264 -10.79 3.78 14.93
C LYS A 264 -10.99 2.27 15.10
N GLU A 265 -9.92 1.48 15.07
CA GLU A 265 -9.96 0.04 15.28
C GLU A 265 -9.83 -0.36 16.75
N LEU A 266 -9.29 0.55 17.57
CA LEU A 266 -9.09 0.36 19.01
C LEU A 266 -10.27 0.86 19.84
N SER A 267 -11.14 1.69 19.27
CA SER A 267 -12.38 2.22 19.85
C SER A 267 -13.57 1.30 19.59
#